data_AF-W0VB61-F1
#
_entry.id   AF-W0VB61-F1
#
_cell.length_a   1.000
_cell.length_b   1.000
_cell.length_c   1.000
_cell.angle_alpha   90.00
_cell.angle_beta   90.00
_cell.angle_gamma   90.00
#
_symmetry.space_group_name_H-M   'P 1'
#
loop_
_entity.id
_entity.type
_entity.pdbx_description
1 polymer ?
#
loop_
_entity_poly.entity_id
_entity_poly.type
_entity_poly.pdbx_seq_one_letter_code
_entity_poly.pdbx_strand_id
1 'polypeptide(L)' 'MSNRINVSKLPDFDAAPYLDRDVAIAAYLTDIIEANDALLLASALGDIARAGA' A
#
# COMPACT_ATOMS: atom_id res chain seq x y z
N MET A 1 -3.90 -16.54 -29.26
CA MET A 1 -3.08 -17.03 -28.12
C MET A 1 -3.16 -16.01 -27.01
N SER A 2 -3.58 -16.41 -25.81
CA SER A 2 -3.57 -15.49 -24.65
C SER A 2 -2.15 -15.43 -24.09
N ASN A 3 -1.53 -14.26 -24.15
CA ASN A 3 -0.22 -14.01 -23.54
C ASN A 3 -0.38 -14.10 -22.01
N ARG A 4 0.06 -15.20 -21.40
CA ARG A 4 0.00 -15.41 -19.95
C ARG A 4 1.33 -15.03 -19.32
N ILE A 5 1.28 -14.12 -18.36
CA ILE A 5 2.43 -13.71 -17.55
C ILE A 5 2.47 -14.50 -16.25
N ASN A 6 3.68 -14.79 -15.77
CA ASN A 6 3.88 -15.47 -14.49
C ASN A 6 3.68 -14.47 -13.34
N VAL A 7 2.75 -14.75 -12.43
CA VAL A 7 2.41 -13.90 -11.29
C VAL A 7 3.60 -13.64 -10.36
N SER A 8 4.52 -14.59 -10.20
CA SER A 8 5.72 -14.44 -9.37
C SER A 8 6.76 -13.51 -9.99
N LYS A 9 6.58 -13.11 -11.25
CA LYS A 9 7.42 -12.10 -11.91
C LYS A 9 6.82 -10.70 -11.86
N LEU A 10 5.65 -10.54 -11.23
CA LEU A 10 5.09 -9.23 -11.01
C LEU A 10 5.88 -8.51 -9.93
N PRO A 11 6.11 -7.19 -10.08
CA PRO A 11 6.69 -6.40 -9.01
C PRO A 11 5.76 -6.41 -7.80
N ASP A 12 6.36 -6.31 -6.61
CA ASP A 12 5.60 -6.08 -5.40
C ASP A 12 4.85 -4.75 -5.48
N PHE A 13 3.68 -4.72 -4.86
CA PHE A 13 2.90 -3.49 -4.78
C PHE A 13 3.55 -2.54 -3.78
N ASP A 14 3.80 -1.30 -4.21
CA ASP A 14 4.26 -0.22 -3.34
C ASP A 14 3.17 0.84 -3.23
N ALA A 15 2.66 1.06 -2.02
CA ALA A 15 1.60 2.01 -1.75
C ALA A 15 2.10 3.47 -1.72
N ALA A 16 3.38 3.68 -1.38
CA ALA A 16 3.95 5.01 -1.14
C ALA A 16 3.70 6.04 -2.27
N PRO A 17 3.85 5.70 -3.56
CA PRO A 17 3.62 6.65 -4.66
C PRO A 17 2.18 7.17 -4.78
N TYR A 18 1.21 6.50 -4.17
CA TYR A 18 -0.21 6.84 -4.23
C TYR A 18 -0.69 7.65 -3.00
N LEU A 19 0.19 7.85 -2.01
CA LEU A 19 -0.10 8.56 -0.76
C LEU A 19 0.30 10.04 -0.87
N ASP A 20 -0.06 10.69 -1.98
CA ASP A 20 0.33 12.08 -2.31
C ASP A 20 -0.64 13.14 -1.75
N ARG A 21 -1.79 12.71 -1.23
CA ARG A 21 -2.84 13.59 -0.67
C ARG A 21 -3.31 13.08 0.68
N ASP A 22 -3.67 14.02 1.56
CA ASP A 22 -4.24 13.73 2.88
C ASP A 22 -5.46 12.81 2.80
N VAL A 23 -6.29 12.96 1.76
CA VAL A 23 -7.47 12.12 1.53
C VAL A 23 -7.08 10.67 1.24
N ALA A 24 -6.01 10.44 0.45
CA ALA A 24 -5.51 9.10 0.14
C ALA A 24 -4.91 8.44 1.39
N ILE A 25 -4.14 9.19 2.17
CA ILE A 25 -3.56 8.73 3.44
C ILE A 25 -4.67 8.37 4.45
N ALA A 26 -5.71 9.20 4.58
CA ALA A 26 -6.81 8.96 5.50
C ALA A 26 -7.63 7.72 5.12
N ALA A 27 -7.94 7.54 3.84
CA ALA A 27 -8.64 6.35 3.36
C ALA A 27 -7.81 5.09 3.61
N TYR A 28 -6.52 5.13 3.25
CA TYR A 28 -5.59 4.02 3.44
C TYR A 28 -5.44 3.61 4.91
N LEU A 29 -5.30 4.57 5.83
CA LEU A 29 -5.25 4.29 7.27
C LEU A 29 -6.56 3.74 7.82
N THR A 30 -7.69 4.25 7.33
CA THR A 30 -9.02 3.79 7.77
C THR A 30 -9.19 2.30 7.48
N ASP A 31 -8.93 1.88 6.24
CA ASP A 31 -9.05 0.49 5.80
C ASP A 31 -8.14 -0.44 6.64
N ILE A 32 -6.94 0.02 6.97
CA ILE A 32 -5.96 -0.77 7.71
C ILE A 32 -6.31 -0.88 9.21
N ILE A 33 -6.88 0.17 9.80
CA ILE A 33 -7.39 0.12 11.17
C ILE A 33 -8.59 -0.84 11.24
N GLU A 34 -9.49 -0.80 10.26
CA GLU A 34 -10.63 -1.72 10.18
C GLU A 34 -10.20 -3.18 10.01
N ALA A 35 -9.10 -3.43 9.32
CA ALA A 35 -8.51 -4.77 9.20
C ALA A 35 -7.99 -5.33 10.54
N ASN A 36 -7.80 -4.49 11.56
CA ASN A 36 -7.36 -4.87 12.91
C ASN A 36 -6.08 -5.73 12.92
N ASP A 37 -5.13 -5.41 12.05
CA ASP A 37 -3.83 -6.08 11.93
C ASP A 37 -2.70 -5.11 12.29
N ALA A 38 -2.03 -5.39 13.42
CA ALA A 38 -0.95 -4.55 13.92
C ALA A 38 0.29 -4.55 13.02
N LEU A 39 0.57 -5.64 12.31
CA LEU A 39 1.70 -5.69 11.37
C LEU A 39 1.39 -4.89 10.11
N LEU A 40 0.15 -4.97 9.62
CA LEU A 40 -0.31 -4.18 8.49
C LEU A 40 -0.28 -2.67 8.83
N LEU A 41 -0.71 -2.29 10.03
CA LEU A 41 -0.63 -0.91 10.51
C LEU A 41 0.82 -0.41 10.57
N ALA A 42 1.75 -1.23 11.06
CA ALA A 42 3.18 -0.88 11.08
C ALA A 42 3.74 -0.68 9.66
N SER A 43 3.37 -1.55 8.70
CA SER A 43 3.75 -1.39 7.30
C SER A 43 3.21 -0.08 6.72
N ALA A 44 1.93 0.21 6.94
CA ALA A 44 1.25 1.40 6.45
C ALA A 44 1.94 2.71 6.87
N LEU A 45 2.37 2.77 8.14
CA LEU A 45 3.11 3.92 8.67
C LEU A 45 4.46 4.10 7.95
N GLY A 46 5.12 2.99 7.60
CA GLY A 46 6.34 3.00 6.78
C GLY A 46 6.07 3.48 5.35
N ASP A 47 4.96 3.05 4.75
CA ASP A 47 4.56 3.48 3.41
C ASP A 47 4.27 4.98 3.35
N ILE A 48 3.54 5.51 4.35
CA ILE A 48 3.26 6.95 4.49
C ILE A 48 4.55 7.74 4.71
N ALA A 49 5.46 7.25 5.56
CA ALA A 49 6.74 7.91 5.80
C ALA A 49 7.60 8.00 4.53
N ARG A 50 7.58 6.96 3.69
CA ARG A 50 8.29 6.95 2.39
C ARG A 50 7.64 7.86 1.35
N ALA A 51 6.33 8.04 1.40
CA ALA A 51 5.61 8.94 0.50
C ALA A 51 5.94 10.42 0.73
N GLY A 52 6.24 10.80 1.97
CA GLY A 52 6.59 12.16 2.36
C GLY A 52 8.09 12.46 2.43
N ALA A 53 8.96 11.47 2.18
CA ALA A 53 10.42 11.61 2.18
C ALA A 53 10.95 12.10 0.82
#